data_AF-A0A8J5MTA8-F1
#
_entry.id   AF-A0A8J5MTA8-F1
#
_cell.length_a   1.000
_cell.length_b   1.000
_cell.length_c   1.000
_cell.angle_alpha   90.00
_cell.angle_beta   90.00
_cell.angle_gamma   90.00
#
_symmetry.space_group_name_H-M   'P 1'
#
loop_
_entity.id
_entity.type
_entity.pdbx_description
1 polymer ?
#
loop_
_entity_poly.entity_id
_entity_poly.type
_entity_poly.pdbx_seq_one_letter_code
_entity_poly.pdbx_strand_id
1 'polypeptide(L)'
;MVRYTAGMTEHSAAEEGGAVSAAGEEAIRAILASLRESMKGEEGSGGIVAPPMDPMALETQVIAHQNSALNITVRLYNMSLTGLSEFIIEDVRVNVQLLTLIVCLGIDTLQLNGEYDLQGKLLKVIPISARGPFTVTTNNAKVTLRVKLKECRGRLEVRDLTSDLILESVRCRLSQMTGGALVSRFLNSVLTDVLRQERQRLAHDLSVVLKTLLNKELGNFNLGVSLQLLRTSDKFMRRGSLY
;
A
#
# COMPACT_ATOMS: atom_id res chain seq x y z
N MET A 1 19.28 10.91 -15.26
CA MET A 1 19.20 9.64 -14.50
C MET A 1 19.57 9.98 -13.06
N VAL A 2 18.58 10.23 -12.21
CA VAL A 2 18.82 10.65 -10.83
C VAL A 2 18.73 9.40 -9.96
N ARG A 3 19.88 8.89 -9.52
CA ARG A 3 19.95 7.91 -8.43
C ARG A 3 19.79 8.69 -7.13
N TYR A 4 18.68 8.47 -6.43
CA TYR A 4 18.51 8.94 -5.07
C TYR A 4 18.68 7.74 -4.14
N THR A 5 19.82 7.69 -3.46
CA THR A 5 20.01 6.85 -2.28
C THR A 5 19.30 7.57 -1.14
N ALA A 6 18.04 7.22 -0.88
CA ALA A 6 17.36 7.71 0.31
C ALA A 6 18.02 7.05 1.52
N GLY A 7 18.63 7.88 2.36
CA GLY A 7 19.29 7.45 3.59
C GLY A 7 18.34 6.63 4.45
N MET A 8 18.86 5.50 4.94
CA MET A 8 18.34 4.81 6.11
C MET A 8 18.22 5.84 7.23
N THR A 9 17.00 6.28 7.52
CA THR A 9 16.70 6.85 8.84
C THR A 9 16.73 5.69 9.82
N GLU A 10 17.87 5.52 10.48
CA GLU A 10 18.00 4.85 11.76
C GLU A 10 17.02 5.51 12.74
N HIS A 11 15.87 4.87 12.95
CA HIS A 11 15.02 5.21 14.08
C HIS A 11 14.60 3.97 14.86
N SER A 12 15.29 3.83 15.99
CA SER A 12 14.96 3.14 17.23
C SER A 12 14.86 1.61 17.21
N ALA A 13 15.99 0.99 17.53
CA ALA A 13 16.15 -0.39 17.98
C ALA A 13 15.54 -0.64 19.38
N ALA A 14 14.30 -0.21 19.64
CA ALA A 14 13.66 -0.31 20.95
C ALA A 14 12.41 -1.22 21.00
N GLU A 15 12.13 -2.02 19.95
CA GLU A 15 11.04 -3.00 19.94
C GLU A 15 11.52 -4.48 19.92
N GLU A 16 12.80 -4.75 20.20
CA GLU A 16 13.39 -6.11 20.16
C GLU A 16 13.23 -6.92 21.47
N GLY A 17 12.21 -6.63 22.27
CA GLY A 17 12.04 -7.19 23.61
C GLY A 17 11.13 -8.41 23.75
N GLY A 18 10.74 -9.12 22.67
CA GLY A 18 9.82 -10.25 22.81
C GLY A 18 10.09 -11.42 21.86
N ALA A 19 9.70 -12.62 22.32
CA ALA A 19 9.91 -13.86 21.58
C ALA A 19 9.20 -13.81 20.21
N VAL A 20 10.00 -13.84 19.15
CA VAL A 20 9.54 -13.99 17.77
C VAL A 20 9.02 -15.42 17.57
N SER A 21 7.82 -15.57 17.00
CA SER A 21 7.15 -16.88 16.88
C SER A 21 7.10 -17.38 15.45
N ALA A 22 7.90 -18.39 15.12
CA ALA A 22 7.89 -19.04 13.81
C ALA A 22 6.51 -19.62 13.43
N ALA A 23 5.79 -20.20 14.40
CA ALA A 23 4.42 -20.68 14.18
C ALA A 23 3.44 -19.54 13.88
N GLY A 24 3.67 -18.36 14.45
CA GLY A 24 2.89 -17.16 14.17
C GLY A 24 3.17 -16.59 12.81
N GLU A 25 4.43 -16.56 12.40
CA GLU A 25 4.83 -16.13 11.06
C GLU A 25 4.17 -16.99 9.99
N GLU A 26 4.16 -18.31 10.16
CA GLU A 26 3.49 -19.23 9.22
C GLU A 26 1.98 -18.99 9.15
N ALA A 27 1.33 -18.79 10.29
CA ALA A 27 -0.09 -18.46 10.33
C ALA A 27 -0.41 -17.13 9.63
N ILE A 28 0.42 -16.10 9.84
CA ILE A 28 0.26 -14.81 9.17
C ILE A 28 0.53 -14.93 7.66
N ARG A 29 1.51 -15.73 7.23
CA ARG A 29 1.74 -16.01 5.80
C ARG A 29 0.54 -16.68 5.14
N ALA A 30 -0.10 -17.65 5.82
CA ALA A 30 -1.32 -18.27 5.33
C ALA A 30 -2.50 -17.28 5.22
N ILE A 31 -2.65 -16.38 6.21
CA ILE A 31 -3.66 -15.31 6.16
C ILE A 31 -3.41 -14.35 5.00
N LEU A 32 -2.15 -13.96 4.78
CA LEU A 32 -1.78 -13.10 3.66
C LEU A 32 -2.03 -13.81 2.31
N ALA A 33 -1.79 -15.11 2.21
CA ALA A 33 -2.13 -15.88 1.01
C ALA A 33 -3.66 -15.91 0.75
N SER A 34 -4.48 -16.12 1.80
CA SER A 34 -5.95 -16.01 1.71
C SER A 34 -6.40 -14.62 1.24
N LEU A 35 -5.80 -13.57 1.83
CA LEU A 35 -6.05 -12.19 1.45
C LEU A 35 -5.70 -11.93 -0.02
N ARG A 36 -4.61 -12.53 -0.53
CA ARG A 36 -4.24 -12.41 -1.94
C ARG A 36 -5.35 -12.89 -2.86
N GLU A 37 -5.90 -14.06 -2.57
CA GLU A 37 -6.96 -14.65 -3.39
C GLU A 37 -8.28 -13.87 -3.27
N SER A 38 -8.62 -13.36 -2.07
CA SER A 38 -9.82 -12.53 -1.92
C SER A 38 -9.72 -11.19 -2.64
N MET A 39 -8.50 -10.65 -2.83
CA MET A 39 -8.27 -9.41 -3.60
C MET A 39 -8.46 -9.59 -5.12
N LYS A 40 -8.27 -10.79 -5.66
CA LYS A 40 -8.46 -11.11 -7.09
C LYS A 40 -9.94 -11.17 -7.50
N GLY A 41 -10.87 -11.13 -6.54
CA GLY A 41 -12.28 -10.91 -6.82
C GLY A 41 -13.07 -12.14 -7.27
N GLU A 42 -12.67 -13.35 -6.90
CA GLU A 42 -13.57 -14.49 -7.09
C GLU A 42 -14.67 -14.48 -6.01
N GLU A 43 -15.91 -14.22 -6.45
CA GLU A 43 -17.13 -14.40 -5.66
C GLU A 43 -17.20 -15.85 -5.14
N GLY A 44 -16.74 -16.09 -3.92
CA GLY A 44 -16.63 -17.47 -3.44
C GLY A 44 -16.32 -17.65 -1.96
N SER A 45 -16.82 -16.80 -1.06
CA SER A 45 -16.90 -17.13 0.37
C SER A 45 -17.90 -16.20 1.04
N GLY A 46 -19.04 -16.78 1.43
CA GLY A 46 -20.23 -16.05 1.85
C GLY A 46 -19.99 -15.02 2.96
N GLY A 47 -20.45 -13.80 2.70
CA GLY A 47 -20.63 -12.75 3.70
C GLY A 47 -19.78 -11.51 3.45
N ILE A 48 -20.41 -10.51 2.84
CA ILE A 48 -19.95 -9.12 2.63
C ILE A 48 -19.08 -8.91 1.39
N VAL A 49 -19.67 -8.20 0.41
CA VAL A 49 -19.11 -7.67 -0.84
C VAL A 49 -18.01 -6.66 -0.50
N ALA A 50 -16.77 -7.12 -0.38
CA ALA A 50 -15.64 -6.21 -0.43
C ALA A 50 -15.52 -5.72 -1.89
N PRO A 51 -15.28 -4.42 -2.14
CA PRO A 51 -15.03 -3.96 -3.50
C PRO A 51 -13.82 -4.71 -4.08
N PRO A 52 -13.83 -5.03 -5.38
CA PRO A 52 -12.67 -5.64 -6.02
C PRO A 52 -11.44 -4.77 -5.79
N MET A 53 -10.35 -5.41 -5.36
CA MET A 53 -9.09 -4.75 -5.02
C MET A 53 -8.09 -4.77 -6.18
N ASP A 54 -8.34 -5.61 -7.17
CA ASP A 54 -7.55 -5.70 -8.38
C ASP A 54 -8.45 -6.08 -9.56
N PRO A 55 -8.96 -5.12 -10.36
CA PRO A 55 -8.72 -3.68 -10.27
C PRO A 55 -9.50 -2.97 -9.15
N MET A 56 -8.82 -2.10 -8.39
CA MET A 56 -9.44 -1.18 -7.44
C MET A 56 -9.87 0.12 -8.12
N ALA A 57 -11.16 0.43 -8.07
CA ALA A 57 -11.69 1.70 -8.56
C ALA A 57 -11.34 2.84 -7.60
N LEU A 58 -10.85 3.97 -8.13
CA LEU A 58 -10.54 5.17 -7.36
C LEU A 58 -11.52 6.30 -7.69
N GLU A 59 -11.85 7.10 -6.68
CA GLU A 59 -12.71 8.27 -6.83
C GLU A 59 -12.07 9.35 -7.71
N THR A 60 -12.90 10.14 -8.39
CA THR A 60 -12.44 11.29 -9.18
C THR A 60 -11.66 12.27 -8.31
N GLN A 61 -10.51 12.74 -8.83
CA GLN A 61 -9.67 13.72 -8.15
C GLN A 61 -9.56 15.00 -8.96
N VAL A 62 -9.52 16.13 -8.26
CA VAL A 62 -9.24 17.44 -8.84
C VAL A 62 -8.02 18.01 -8.16
N ILE A 63 -6.95 18.20 -8.93
CA ILE A 63 -5.67 18.69 -8.46
C ILE A 63 -5.47 20.07 -9.04
N ALA A 64 -5.32 21.06 -8.17
CA ALA A 64 -4.96 22.42 -8.56
C ALA A 64 -3.51 22.69 -8.16
N HIS A 65 -2.72 23.22 -9.09
CA HIS A 65 -1.35 23.62 -8.83
C HIS A 65 -1.10 25.03 -9.35
N GLN A 66 -0.64 25.92 -8.48
CA GLN A 66 -0.38 27.31 -8.80
C GLN A 66 1.00 27.74 -8.27
N ASN A 67 1.82 28.28 -9.17
CA ASN A 67 3.05 28.96 -8.84
C ASN A 67 3.26 30.18 -9.79
N SER A 68 4.42 30.83 -9.72
CA SER A 68 4.72 32.03 -10.51
C SER A 68 4.72 31.79 -12.02
N ALA A 69 5.03 30.56 -12.45
CA ALA A 69 5.18 30.16 -13.84
C ALA A 69 4.00 29.33 -14.37
N LEU A 70 3.13 28.79 -13.52
CA LEU A 70 2.07 27.87 -13.92
C LEU A 70 0.83 28.03 -13.04
N ASN A 71 -0.33 28.02 -13.67
CA ASN A 71 -1.60 27.76 -13.01
C ASN A 71 -2.33 26.67 -13.79
N ILE A 72 -2.52 25.50 -13.18
CA ILE A 72 -3.25 24.38 -13.78
C ILE A 72 -4.28 23.81 -12.82
N THR A 73 -5.33 23.27 -13.42
CA THR A 73 -6.29 22.36 -12.79
C THR A 73 -6.31 21.09 -13.62
N VAL A 74 -6.15 19.95 -12.96
CA VAL A 74 -6.21 18.61 -13.57
C VAL A 74 -7.31 17.82 -12.89
N ARG A 75 -8.29 17.35 -13.67
CA ARG A 75 -9.31 16.41 -13.21
C ARG A 75 -8.92 15.01 -13.67
N LEU A 76 -8.76 14.08 -12.73
CA LEU A 76 -8.50 12.66 -12.98
C LEU A 76 -9.76 11.86 -12.66
N TYR A 77 -10.21 11.02 -13.58
CA TYR A 77 -11.46 10.28 -13.43
C TYR A 77 -11.39 8.91 -14.12
N ASN A 78 -12.38 8.05 -13.85
CA ASN A 78 -12.42 6.66 -14.31
C ASN A 78 -11.14 5.89 -13.98
N MET A 79 -10.66 6.08 -12.75
CA MET A 79 -9.36 5.59 -12.33
C MET A 79 -9.45 4.15 -11.82
N SER A 80 -8.49 3.34 -12.21
CA SER A 80 -8.37 1.93 -11.85
C SER A 80 -6.91 1.60 -11.51
N LEU A 81 -6.69 1.12 -10.29
CA LEU A 81 -5.40 0.64 -9.81
C LEU A 81 -5.35 -0.89 -9.91
N THR A 82 -4.26 -1.41 -10.48
CA THR A 82 -4.03 -2.85 -10.69
C THR A 82 -2.66 -3.28 -10.16
N GLY A 83 -2.53 -4.57 -9.84
CA GLY A 83 -1.31 -5.19 -9.33
C GLY A 83 -1.21 -5.24 -7.80
N LEU A 84 -2.24 -4.82 -7.07
CA LEU A 84 -2.27 -4.90 -5.59
C LEU A 84 -2.29 -6.36 -5.10
N SER A 85 -2.86 -7.27 -5.88
CA SER A 85 -2.91 -8.70 -5.56
C SER A 85 -1.61 -9.45 -5.90
N GLU A 86 -0.72 -8.85 -6.68
CA GLU A 86 0.55 -9.47 -7.10
C GLU A 86 1.69 -9.27 -6.10
N PHE A 87 1.35 -8.96 -4.84
CA PHE A 87 2.35 -8.75 -3.80
C PHE A 87 3.08 -10.05 -3.43
N ILE A 88 4.36 -9.92 -3.10
CA ILE A 88 5.23 -10.98 -2.59
C ILE A 88 5.50 -10.70 -1.11
N ILE A 89 5.44 -11.74 -0.27
CA ILE A 89 5.72 -11.61 1.16
C ILE A 89 7.24 -11.71 1.34
N GLU A 90 7.90 -10.56 1.55
CA GLU A 90 9.35 -10.49 1.75
C GLU A 90 9.73 -10.91 3.17
N ASP A 91 9.02 -10.39 4.18
CA ASP A 91 9.32 -10.65 5.59
C ASP A 91 8.03 -10.62 6.43
N VAL A 92 7.99 -11.45 7.46
CA VAL A 92 6.92 -11.48 8.47
C VAL A 92 7.58 -11.70 9.81
N ARG A 93 7.32 -10.80 10.76
CA ARG A 93 7.79 -10.92 12.14
C ARG A 93 6.60 -10.81 13.07
N VAL A 94 6.48 -11.77 13.98
CA VAL A 94 5.38 -11.81 14.94
C VAL A 94 5.94 -11.83 16.36
N ASN A 95 5.61 -10.81 17.14
CA ASN A 95 5.89 -10.77 18.57
C ASN A 95 4.61 -11.07 19.34
N VAL A 96 4.51 -12.30 19.84
CA VAL A 96 3.31 -12.81 20.52
C VAL A 96 3.10 -12.13 21.87
N GLN A 97 4.18 -11.75 22.55
CA GLN A 97 4.11 -11.13 23.87
C GLN A 97 3.55 -9.71 23.79
N LEU A 98 3.96 -8.97 22.75
CA LEU A 98 3.50 -7.60 22.50
C LEU A 98 2.23 -7.55 21.64
N LEU A 99 1.79 -8.69 21.09
CA LEU A 99 0.73 -8.78 20.09
C LEU A 99 0.96 -7.82 18.91
N THR A 100 2.20 -7.73 18.47
CA THR A 100 2.60 -6.92 17.32
C THR A 100 3.08 -7.79 16.18
N LEU A 101 2.85 -7.31 14.96
CA LEU A 101 3.34 -7.94 13.74
C LEU A 101 3.87 -6.88 12.78
N ILE A 102 4.95 -7.25 12.10
CA ILE A 102 5.57 -6.47 11.04
C ILE A 102 5.52 -7.33 9.79
N VAL A 103 4.96 -6.80 8.71
CA VAL A 103 4.88 -7.48 7.41
C VAL A 103 5.52 -6.58 6.37
N CYS A 104 6.49 -7.12 5.64
CA CYS A 104 7.12 -6.46 4.50
C CYS A 104 6.63 -7.14 3.22
N LEU A 105 6.01 -6.35 2.35
CA LEU A 105 5.49 -6.80 1.07
C LEU A 105 6.24 -6.09 -0.06
N GLY A 106 6.62 -6.84 -1.08
CA GLY A 106 7.13 -6.32 -2.34
C GLY A 106 6.04 -6.40 -3.42
N ILE A 107 5.96 -5.42 -4.30
CA ILE A 107 5.09 -5.44 -5.48
C ILE A 107 5.91 -5.01 -6.68
N ASP A 108 6.11 -5.92 -7.63
CA ASP A 108 6.98 -5.68 -8.79
C ASP A 108 6.45 -4.57 -9.67
N THR A 109 5.13 -4.52 -9.89
CA THR A 109 4.49 -3.50 -10.72
C THR A 109 3.11 -3.13 -10.19
N LEU A 110 2.91 -1.83 -9.95
CA LEU A 110 1.60 -1.23 -9.73
C LEU A 110 1.26 -0.34 -10.92
N GLN A 111 0.04 -0.45 -11.43
CA GLN A 111 -0.41 0.36 -12.55
C GLN A 111 -1.75 1.04 -12.25
N LEU A 112 -1.74 2.37 -12.30
CA LEU A 112 -2.92 3.21 -12.23
C LEU A 112 -3.25 3.71 -13.64
N ASN A 113 -4.45 3.38 -14.12
CA ASN A 113 -4.98 3.86 -15.40
C ASN A 113 -6.16 4.81 -15.15
N GLY A 114 -6.40 5.74 -16.05
CA GLY A 114 -7.61 6.58 -16.03
C GLY A 114 -7.61 7.62 -17.13
N GLU A 115 -8.52 8.58 -17.01
CA GLU A 115 -8.67 9.71 -17.91
C GLU A 115 -8.32 11.02 -17.20
N TYR A 116 -7.71 11.96 -17.93
CA TYR A 116 -7.40 13.28 -17.41
C TYR A 116 -8.02 14.39 -18.26
N ASP A 117 -8.44 15.47 -17.61
CA ASP A 117 -8.79 16.76 -18.23
C ASP A 117 -7.95 17.86 -17.56
N LEU A 118 -7.01 18.42 -18.32
CA LEU A 118 -6.08 19.44 -17.88
C LEU A 118 -6.43 20.78 -18.53
N GLN A 119 -6.51 21.82 -17.71
CA GLN A 119 -6.69 23.20 -18.15
C GLN A 119 -5.76 24.12 -17.36
N GLY A 120 -5.18 25.12 -18.02
CA GLY A 120 -4.34 26.09 -17.32
C GLY A 120 -3.66 27.13 -18.19
N LYS A 121 -2.69 27.82 -17.58
CA LYS A 121 -1.85 28.83 -18.21
C LYS A 121 -0.40 28.67 -17.79
N LEU A 122 0.50 28.60 -18.77
CA LEU A 122 1.95 28.65 -18.60
C LEU A 122 2.43 30.11 -18.72
N LEU A 123 3.38 30.50 -17.87
CA LEU A 123 3.92 31.86 -17.72
C LEU A 123 2.82 32.93 -17.66
N LYS A 124 1.66 32.58 -17.09
CA LYS A 124 0.43 33.39 -16.99
C LYS A 124 -0.24 33.76 -18.32
N VAL A 125 0.39 33.54 -19.47
CA VAL A 125 -0.09 34.05 -20.78
C VAL A 125 -0.33 32.97 -21.83
N ILE A 126 0.31 31.81 -21.74
CA ILE A 126 0.18 30.74 -22.74
C ILE A 126 -0.90 29.76 -22.25
N PRO A 127 -2.08 29.69 -22.89
CA PRO A 127 -3.10 28.73 -22.51
C PRO A 127 -2.63 27.31 -22.80
N ILE A 128 -2.88 26.40 -21.86
CA ILE A 128 -2.60 24.98 -22.01
C ILE A 128 -3.89 24.19 -21.72
N SER A 129 -4.21 23.26 -22.60
CA SER A 129 -5.29 22.31 -22.40
C SER A 129 -4.94 20.97 -23.02
N ALA A 130 -5.32 19.90 -22.33
CA ALA A 130 -5.12 18.55 -22.81
C ALA A 130 -6.15 17.64 -22.16
N ARG A 131 -6.65 16.67 -22.92
CA ARG A 131 -7.54 15.62 -22.43
C ARG A 131 -7.15 14.31 -23.07
N GLY A 132 -7.18 13.24 -22.29
CA GLY A 132 -6.98 11.89 -22.81
C GLY A 132 -6.67 10.89 -21.71
N PRO A 133 -6.26 9.68 -22.08
CA PRO A 133 -5.92 8.66 -21.11
C PRO A 133 -4.55 8.94 -20.49
N PHE A 134 -4.43 8.58 -19.22
CA PHE A 134 -3.16 8.52 -18.51
C PHE A 134 -2.89 7.14 -17.93
N THR A 135 -1.61 6.84 -17.79
CA THR A 135 -1.11 5.66 -17.07
C THR A 135 0.02 6.08 -16.15
N VAL A 136 -0.08 5.72 -14.88
CA VAL A 136 1.03 5.78 -13.92
C VAL A 136 1.47 4.35 -13.62
N THR A 137 2.73 4.04 -13.88
CA THR A 137 3.34 2.77 -13.54
C THR A 137 4.38 2.99 -12.47
N THR A 138 4.34 2.15 -11.43
CA THR A 138 5.37 2.10 -10.41
C THR A 138 5.98 0.72 -10.35
N ASN A 139 7.31 0.65 -10.35
CA ASN A 139 8.02 -0.62 -10.19
C ASN A 139 8.68 -0.71 -8.82
N ASN A 140 8.77 -1.95 -8.31
CA ASN A 140 9.39 -2.29 -7.03
C ASN A 140 8.82 -1.46 -5.87
N ALA A 141 7.50 -1.46 -5.74
CA ALA A 141 6.88 -0.86 -4.56
C ALA A 141 7.13 -1.77 -3.34
N LYS A 142 7.46 -1.15 -2.21
CA LYS A 142 7.61 -1.83 -0.93
C LYS A 142 6.62 -1.28 0.07
N VAL A 143 5.92 -2.18 0.76
CA VAL A 143 4.95 -1.85 1.78
C VAL A 143 5.37 -2.50 3.09
N THR A 144 5.62 -1.67 4.10
CA THR A 144 5.85 -2.17 5.47
C THR A 144 4.61 -1.90 6.30
N LEU A 145 3.92 -2.95 6.70
CA LEU A 145 2.78 -2.88 7.60
C LEU A 145 3.26 -3.14 9.03
N ARG A 146 2.91 -2.25 9.96
CA ARG A 146 3.06 -2.49 11.41
C ARG A 146 1.68 -2.54 12.02
N VAL A 147 1.36 -3.67 12.64
CA VAL A 147 0.03 -3.93 13.17
C VAL A 147 0.12 -4.24 14.65
N LYS A 148 -0.71 -3.55 15.44
CA LYS A 148 -0.95 -3.85 16.85
C LYS A 148 -2.27 -4.57 16.95
N LEU A 149 -2.25 -5.74 17.55
CA LEU A 149 -3.44 -6.53 17.80
C LEU A 149 -3.94 -6.32 19.22
N LYS A 150 -5.21 -6.61 19.44
CA LYS A 150 -5.81 -6.72 20.77
C LYS A 150 -6.67 -7.96 20.81
N GLU A 151 -6.80 -8.56 21.99
CA GLU A 151 -7.78 -9.61 22.23
C GLU A 151 -9.13 -8.98 22.61
N CYS A 152 -10.19 -9.37 21.92
CA CYS A 152 -11.57 -8.95 22.16
C CYS A 152 -12.46 -10.21 22.13
N ARG A 153 -13.03 -10.61 23.26
CA ARG A 153 -13.92 -11.78 23.38
C ARG A 153 -13.31 -13.07 22.80
N GLY A 154 -12.01 -13.31 23.06
CA GLY A 154 -11.29 -14.47 22.54
C GLY A 154 -10.94 -14.40 21.05
N ARG A 155 -11.09 -13.22 20.41
CA ARG A 155 -10.70 -12.94 19.02
C ARG A 155 -9.60 -11.89 18.95
N LEU A 156 -8.70 -12.01 17.97
CA LEU A 156 -7.69 -11.00 17.69
C LEU A 156 -8.32 -10.01 16.74
N GLU A 157 -8.26 -8.75 17.12
CA GLU A 157 -8.69 -7.63 16.30
C GLU A 157 -7.50 -6.72 16.05
N VAL A 158 -7.44 -6.11 14.87
CA VAL A 158 -6.47 -5.04 14.60
C VAL A 158 -6.88 -3.82 15.41
N ARG A 159 -6.06 -3.48 16.41
CA ARG A 159 -6.17 -2.22 17.15
C ARG A 159 -5.66 -1.09 16.28
N ASP A 160 -4.39 -1.16 15.90
CA ASP A 160 -3.69 -0.14 15.14
C ASP A 160 -3.03 -0.77 13.91
N LEU A 161 -3.06 -0.07 12.78
CA LEU A 161 -2.36 -0.40 11.55
C LEU A 161 -1.68 0.87 11.06
N THR A 162 -0.38 0.80 10.85
CA THR A 162 0.37 1.81 10.10
C THR A 162 1.04 1.16 8.90
N SER A 163 1.11 1.88 7.78
CA SER A 163 1.81 1.44 6.58
C SER A 163 2.84 2.46 6.16
N ASP A 164 4.02 2.00 5.79
CA ASP A 164 4.98 2.79 5.01
C ASP A 164 4.99 2.29 3.57
N LEU A 165 4.82 3.21 2.61
CA LEU A 165 4.89 2.91 1.18
C LEU A 165 6.14 3.56 0.58
N ILE A 166 7.01 2.74 0.03
CA ILE A 166 8.20 3.16 -0.72
C ILE A 166 7.99 2.80 -2.18
N LEU A 167 8.15 3.78 -3.06
CA LEU A 167 8.05 3.63 -4.51
C LEU A 167 9.43 3.92 -5.11
N GLU A 168 10.10 2.92 -5.69
CA GLU A 168 11.45 3.12 -6.24
C GLU A 168 11.44 3.91 -7.54
N SER A 169 10.50 3.61 -8.44
CA SER A 169 10.38 4.32 -9.71
C SER A 169 8.92 4.57 -10.03
N VAL A 170 8.58 5.82 -10.32
CA VAL A 170 7.23 6.20 -10.78
C VAL A 170 7.34 6.81 -12.17
N ARG A 171 6.58 6.27 -13.11
CA ARG A 171 6.50 6.75 -14.48
C ARG A 171 5.07 7.13 -14.79
N CYS A 172 4.85 8.39 -15.14
CA CYS A 172 3.56 8.85 -15.66
C CYS A 172 3.65 9.01 -17.18
N ARG A 173 2.63 8.55 -17.89
CA ARG A 173 2.42 8.76 -19.32
C ARG A 173 1.05 9.41 -19.51
N LEU A 174 1.06 10.58 -20.10
CA LEU A 174 -0.14 11.27 -20.58
C LEU A 174 -0.21 11.11 -22.10
N SER A 175 -1.35 10.66 -22.61
CA SER A 175 -1.60 10.57 -24.06
C SER A 175 -2.24 11.86 -24.58
N GLN A 176 -2.17 12.08 -25.90
CA GLN A 176 -2.93 13.13 -26.61
C GLN A 176 -2.66 14.57 -26.10
N MET A 177 -1.44 14.83 -25.69
CA MET A 177 -1.06 16.15 -25.21
C MET A 177 -0.70 17.07 -26.38
N THR A 178 -1.31 18.26 -26.41
CA THR A 178 -0.97 19.34 -27.33
C THR A 178 0.05 20.28 -26.67
N GLY A 179 0.96 20.92 -27.44
CA GLY A 179 1.91 21.92 -26.90
C GLY A 179 3.40 21.60 -27.03
N GLY A 180 3.77 20.48 -27.66
CA GLY A 180 5.17 20.17 -28.01
C GLY A 180 6.08 19.85 -26.81
N ALA A 181 7.38 19.66 -27.09
CA ALA A 181 8.36 19.14 -26.14
C ALA A 181 8.59 20.01 -24.89
N LEU A 182 8.27 21.31 -24.95
CA LEU A 182 8.39 22.22 -23.80
C LEU A 182 7.31 21.93 -22.75
N VAL A 183 6.05 21.80 -23.18
CA VAL A 183 4.93 21.45 -22.30
C VAL A 183 5.13 20.06 -21.71
N SER A 184 5.63 19.09 -22.49
CA SER A 184 5.91 17.73 -21.99
C SER A 184 6.94 17.73 -20.87
N ARG A 185 8.06 18.43 -21.04
CA ARG A 185 9.12 18.50 -20.02
C ARG A 185 8.61 19.15 -18.74
N PHE A 186 7.81 20.19 -18.88
CA PHE A 186 7.30 20.95 -17.75
C PHE A 186 6.20 20.20 -16.97
N LEU A 187 5.28 19.50 -17.65
CA LEU A 187 4.31 18.65 -16.95
C LEU A 187 4.98 17.49 -16.22
N ASN A 188 6.05 16.91 -16.78
CA ASN A 188 6.81 15.86 -16.08
C ASN A 188 7.39 16.35 -14.74
N SER A 189 7.83 17.62 -14.63
CA SER A 189 8.24 18.19 -13.34
C SER A 189 7.07 18.35 -12.36
N VAL A 190 5.92 18.85 -12.82
CA VAL A 190 4.74 19.06 -11.97
C VAL A 190 4.13 17.74 -11.50
N LEU A 191 4.10 16.74 -12.39
CA LEU A 191 3.64 15.39 -12.06
C LEU A 191 4.46 14.78 -10.92
N THR A 192 5.76 15.06 -10.86
CA THR A 192 6.61 14.57 -9.77
C THR A 192 6.20 15.16 -8.43
N ASP A 193 5.85 16.45 -8.40
CA ASP A 193 5.41 17.14 -7.19
C ASP A 193 4.01 16.69 -6.74
N VAL A 194 3.08 16.57 -7.70
CA VAL A 194 1.73 16.05 -7.46
C VAL A 194 1.79 14.61 -6.93
N LEU A 195 2.60 13.74 -7.55
CA LEU A 195 2.77 12.36 -7.10
C LEU A 195 3.36 12.31 -5.69
N ARG A 196 4.31 13.20 -5.35
CA ARG A 196 4.87 13.28 -4.01
C ARG A 196 3.83 13.68 -2.96
N GLN A 197 2.97 14.65 -3.30
CA GLN A 197 1.90 15.13 -2.43
C GLN A 197 0.81 14.06 -2.25
N GLU A 198 0.34 13.48 -3.35
CA GLU A 198 -0.73 12.47 -3.33
C GLU A 198 -0.26 11.12 -2.76
N ARG A 199 1.04 10.82 -2.75
CA ARG A 199 1.58 9.58 -2.15
C ARG A 199 1.11 9.37 -0.72
N GLN A 200 1.09 10.43 0.11
CA GLN A 200 0.66 10.30 1.50
C GLN A 200 -0.81 9.92 1.60
N ARG A 201 -1.64 10.49 0.74
CA ARG A 201 -3.07 10.19 0.67
C ARG A 201 -3.32 8.78 0.15
N LEU A 202 -2.67 8.39 -0.96
CA LEU A 202 -2.78 7.03 -1.50
C LEU A 202 -2.36 5.98 -0.48
N ALA A 203 -1.28 6.21 0.27
CA ALA A 203 -0.86 5.33 1.36
C ALA A 203 -1.90 5.24 2.48
N HIS A 204 -2.56 6.36 2.80
CA HIS A 204 -3.65 6.40 3.79
C HIS A 204 -4.88 5.61 3.31
N ASP A 205 -5.36 5.86 2.10
CA ASP A 205 -6.54 5.20 1.54
C ASP A 205 -6.31 3.68 1.44
N LEU A 206 -5.12 3.26 0.99
CA LEU A 206 -4.71 1.85 0.99
C LEU A 206 -4.68 1.26 2.41
N SER A 207 -4.16 2.00 3.40
CA SER A 207 -4.14 1.54 4.80
C SER A 207 -5.55 1.26 5.34
N VAL A 208 -6.51 2.15 5.06
CA VAL A 208 -7.89 1.99 5.54
C VAL A 208 -8.52 0.74 4.95
N VAL A 209 -8.34 0.52 3.64
CA VAL A 209 -8.87 -0.65 2.96
C VAL A 209 -8.18 -1.92 3.45
N LEU A 210 -6.85 -1.94 3.56
CA LEU A 210 -6.09 -3.08 4.10
C LEU A 210 -6.49 -3.40 5.55
N LYS A 211 -6.73 -2.39 6.40
CA LYS A 211 -7.22 -2.61 7.78
C LYS A 211 -8.55 -3.35 7.79
N THR A 212 -9.45 -2.98 6.89
CA THR A 212 -10.78 -3.58 6.78
C THR A 212 -10.68 -5.05 6.35
N LEU A 213 -9.86 -5.33 5.33
CA LEU A 213 -9.65 -6.69 4.84
C LEU A 213 -8.93 -7.57 5.86
N LEU A 214 -7.87 -7.06 6.51
CA LEU A 214 -7.16 -7.79 7.56
C LEU A 214 -8.07 -8.14 8.73
N ASN A 215 -8.92 -7.20 9.19
CA ASN A 215 -9.89 -7.50 10.24
C ASN A 215 -10.92 -8.56 9.84
N LYS A 216 -11.32 -8.61 8.55
CA LYS A 216 -12.21 -9.64 8.03
C LYS A 216 -11.55 -11.02 8.09
N GLU A 217 -10.33 -11.14 7.57
CA GLU A 217 -9.59 -12.41 7.57
C GLU A 217 -9.23 -12.87 8.99
N LEU A 218 -8.80 -11.95 9.87
CA LEU A 218 -8.51 -12.25 11.28
C LEU A 218 -9.78 -12.64 12.06
N GLY A 219 -10.93 -12.06 11.74
CA GLY A 219 -12.21 -12.39 12.35
C GLY A 219 -12.69 -13.82 12.09
N ASN A 220 -12.23 -14.42 10.98
CA ASN A 220 -12.50 -15.81 10.61
C ASN A 220 -11.54 -16.81 11.27
N PHE A 221 -10.44 -16.34 11.88
CA PHE A 221 -9.48 -17.19 12.58
C PHE A 221 -9.89 -17.42 14.06
N ASN A 222 -10.23 -18.65 14.42
CA ASN A 222 -10.56 -19.02 15.80
C ASN A 222 -9.29 -19.26 16.63
N LEU A 223 -9.05 -18.40 17.63
CA LEU A 223 -7.80 -18.34 18.40
C LEU A 223 -7.60 -19.40 19.46
N GLY A 224 -8.62 -20.22 19.72
CA GLY A 224 -8.47 -21.37 20.63
C GLY A 224 -7.33 -22.30 20.22
N VAL A 225 -7.10 -22.46 18.91
CA VAL A 225 -6.02 -23.31 18.36
C VAL A 225 -4.74 -22.50 18.15
N SER A 226 -4.83 -21.27 17.62
CA SER A 226 -3.65 -20.47 17.26
C SER A 226 -2.92 -19.89 18.47
N LEU A 227 -3.60 -19.41 19.52
CA LEU A 227 -2.91 -18.99 20.76
C LEU A 227 -2.32 -20.18 21.49
N GLN A 228 -2.91 -21.37 21.37
CA GLN A 228 -2.28 -22.58 21.87
C GLN A 228 -1.04 -22.93 21.05
N LEU A 229 -1.06 -22.91 19.72
CA LEU A 229 0.14 -23.15 18.90
C LEU A 229 1.25 -22.10 19.15
N LEU A 230 0.89 -20.82 19.24
CA LEU A 230 1.80 -19.72 19.56
C LEU A 230 2.41 -19.83 20.96
N ARG A 231 1.63 -20.25 21.97
CA ARG A 231 2.10 -20.47 23.35
C ARG A 231 2.82 -21.81 23.54
N THR A 232 2.52 -22.82 22.72
CA THR A 232 3.07 -24.17 22.88
C THR A 232 4.49 -24.26 22.33
N SER A 233 4.83 -23.53 21.26
CA SER A 233 6.23 -23.45 20.77
C SER A 233 7.20 -22.88 21.83
N ASP A 234 6.75 -21.96 22.69
CA ASP A 234 7.59 -21.37 23.75
C ASP A 234 7.85 -22.35 24.92
N LYS A 235 6.94 -23.30 25.16
CA LYS A 235 7.12 -24.38 26.16
C LYS A 235 8.15 -25.43 25.73
N PHE A 236 8.34 -25.64 24.43
CA PHE A 236 9.33 -26.60 23.91
C PHE A 236 10.74 -26.01 23.82
N MET A 237 10.89 -24.70 23.60
CA MET A 237 12.20 -24.03 23.61
C MET A 237 12.85 -23.96 25.01
N ARG A 238 12.05 -23.87 26.08
CA ARG A 238 12.59 -23.82 27.46
C ARG A 238 13.00 -25.18 28.05
N ARG A 239 12.66 -26.29 27.41
CA ARG A 239 12.98 -27.65 27.89
C ARG A 239 14.24 -28.27 27.28
N GLY A 240 14.85 -27.63 26.27
CA GLY A 240 16.05 -28.14 25.59
C GLY A 240 17.40 -27.75 26.23
N SER A 241 17.43 -27.04 27.36
CA SER A 241 18.67 -26.53 27.99
C SER A 241 19.05 -27.24 29.30
N LEU A 242 18.56 -28.45 29.52
CA LEU A 242 18.94 -29.28 30.66
C LEU A 242 19.20 -30.70 30.17
N TYR A 243 20.30 -30.92 29.44
CA TYR A 243 21.11 -32.15 29.45
C TYR A 243 22.49 -31.84 28.89
#